data_AF-A0A352DVW2-F1
#
_entry.id   AF-A0A352DVW2-F1
#
_cell.length_a   1.000
_cell.length_b   1.000
_cell.length_c   1.000
_cell.angle_alpha   90.00
_cell.angle_beta   90.00
_cell.angle_gamma   90.00
#
_symmetry.space_group_name_H-M   'P 1'
#
loop_
_entity.id
_entity.type
_entity.pdbx_description
1 polymer ?
#
loop_
_entity_poly.entity_id
_entity_poly.type
_entity_poly.pdbx_seq_one_letter_code
_entity_poly.pdbx_strand_id
1 'polypeptide(L)'
;QSGARCLDHWSLILAEDKDLRFLLAQDPAVAEYLPRTWAPAEHPESVPLAECVVKRRHEHAGDGVEIAPERLPPDDGQVIVQQRIRANRTFVRSVLGFEGVVTYDVSAHVSFDYHLRDRRLLACSVSGYLSRYAPEGDIVNISRGGGVLPVLVERDGPVRGDS
;
A
#
# COMPACT_ATOMS: atom_id res chain seq x y z
N GLN A 1 9.97 28.25 -10.06
CA GLN A 1 8.82 27.52 -10.63
C GLN A 1 9.31 26.14 -11.04
N SER A 2 9.12 25.11 -10.21
CA SER A 2 9.46 23.73 -10.57
C SER A 2 8.41 23.22 -11.57
N GLY A 3 8.83 22.97 -12.81
CA GLY A 3 7.96 22.69 -13.96
C GLY A 3 7.32 21.29 -13.98
N ALA A 4 6.87 20.77 -12.84
CA ALA A 4 6.04 19.56 -12.82
C ALA A 4 4.57 19.97 -12.83
N ARG A 5 3.90 19.85 -13.98
CA ARG A 5 2.43 19.85 -14.04
C ARG A 5 1.96 18.53 -13.43
N CYS A 6 1.44 18.57 -12.21
CA CYS A 6 0.69 17.45 -11.66
C CYS A 6 -0.57 17.27 -12.52
N LEU A 7 -0.65 16.15 -13.23
CA LEU A 7 -1.78 15.79 -14.11
C LEU A 7 -2.85 14.98 -13.37
N ASP A 8 -2.60 14.66 -12.09
CA ASP A 8 -3.53 13.87 -11.30
C ASP A 8 -4.76 14.73 -10.97
N HIS A 9 -5.89 14.36 -11.55
CA HIS A 9 -7.17 15.01 -11.29
C HIS A 9 -7.49 14.93 -9.79
N TRP A 10 -8.20 15.91 -9.22
CA TRP A 10 -8.48 15.97 -7.78
C TRP A 10 -9.21 14.72 -7.23
N SER A 11 -9.94 13.99 -8.09
CA SER A 11 -10.54 12.70 -7.75
C SER A 11 -9.53 11.57 -7.56
N LEU A 12 -8.30 11.71 -8.06
CA LEU A 12 -7.16 10.79 -7.88
C LEU A 12 -6.39 11.09 -6.59
N ILE A 13 -6.42 12.36 -6.14
CA ILE A 13 -5.86 12.79 -4.84
C ILE A 13 -6.59 12.09 -3.67
N LEU A 14 -7.87 11.75 -3.85
CA LEU A 14 -8.67 11.03 -2.84
C LEU A 14 -8.18 9.59 -2.58
N ALA A 15 -7.38 9.00 -3.47
CA ALA A 15 -6.89 7.63 -3.33
C ALA A 15 -5.59 7.52 -2.50
N GLU A 16 -4.91 8.62 -2.18
CA GLU A 16 -3.82 8.62 -1.19
C GLU A 16 -4.33 8.68 0.26
N ASP A 17 -5.64 8.53 0.48
CA ASP A 17 -6.18 8.35 1.82
C ASP A 17 -5.84 6.94 2.35
N LYS A 18 -5.38 6.87 3.59
CA LYS A 18 -5.11 5.61 4.28
C LYS A 18 -6.42 4.91 4.69
N ASP A 19 -7.53 5.65 4.78
CA ASP A 19 -8.87 5.14 5.09
C ASP A 19 -9.64 4.76 3.82
N LEU A 20 -9.51 3.50 3.42
CA LEU A 20 -10.13 2.98 2.20
C LEU A 20 -11.59 2.54 2.40
N ARG A 21 -12.23 2.83 3.54
CA ARG A 21 -13.62 2.43 3.80
C ARG A 21 -14.61 3.03 2.82
N PHE A 22 -14.29 4.18 2.21
CA PHE A 22 -15.13 4.77 1.17
C PHE A 22 -15.28 3.85 -0.06
N LEU A 23 -14.27 3.02 -0.37
CA LEU A 23 -14.35 2.05 -1.48
C LEU A 23 -15.40 0.98 -1.19
N LEU A 24 -15.51 0.52 0.07
CA LEU A 24 -16.52 -0.46 0.49
C LEU A 24 -17.94 0.07 0.32
N ALA A 25 -18.14 1.38 0.52
CA ALA A 25 -19.44 2.02 0.31
C ALA A 25 -19.83 2.09 -1.17
N GLN A 26 -18.86 2.05 -2.09
CA GLN A 26 -19.09 2.06 -3.54
C GLN A 26 -19.20 0.64 -4.13
N ASP A 27 -18.35 -0.28 -3.67
CA ASP A 27 -18.30 -1.66 -4.12
C ASP A 27 -17.99 -2.60 -2.95
N PRO A 28 -18.99 -3.28 -2.37
CA PRO A 28 -18.77 -4.24 -1.30
C PRO A 28 -17.88 -5.42 -1.67
N ALA A 29 -17.71 -5.74 -2.97
CA ALA A 29 -16.88 -6.85 -3.41
C ALA A 29 -15.39 -6.60 -3.11
N VAL A 30 -14.95 -5.33 -3.01
CA VAL A 30 -13.53 -5.03 -2.71
C VAL A 30 -13.12 -5.37 -1.27
N ALA A 31 -14.07 -5.76 -0.41
CA ALA A 31 -13.82 -6.12 0.99
C ALA A 31 -12.79 -7.25 1.15
N GLU A 32 -12.69 -8.17 0.20
CA GLU A 32 -11.72 -9.26 0.25
C GLU A 32 -10.27 -8.80 0.03
N TYR A 33 -10.07 -7.64 -0.61
CA TYR A 33 -8.75 -7.10 -0.96
C TYR A 33 -8.27 -6.01 0.00
N LEU A 34 -9.14 -5.53 0.90
CA LEU A 34 -8.85 -4.43 1.82
C LEU A 34 -8.67 -4.93 3.26
N PRO A 35 -7.67 -4.45 4.00
CA PRO A 35 -7.64 -4.68 5.44
C PRO A 35 -8.82 -3.98 6.10
N ARG A 36 -9.41 -4.63 7.10
CA ARG A 36 -10.41 -3.98 7.95
C ARG A 36 -9.78 -2.72 8.57
N THR A 37 -10.53 -1.63 8.57
CA THR A 37 -10.08 -0.31 9.02
C THR A 37 -11.11 0.26 9.98
N TRP A 38 -10.65 0.93 11.03
CA TRP A 38 -11.48 1.53 12.08
C TRP A 38 -10.93 2.90 12.48
N ALA A 39 -11.81 3.81 12.91
CA ALA A 39 -11.37 4.89 13.79
C ALA A 39 -10.99 4.30 15.17
N PRO A 40 -10.13 4.94 15.98
CA PRO A 40 -9.76 4.43 17.30
C PRO A 40 -10.97 4.15 18.20
N ALA A 41 -12.00 5.01 18.20
CA ALA A 41 -13.20 4.81 19.01
C ALA A 41 -14.13 3.70 18.49
N GLU A 42 -13.97 3.28 17.24
CA GLU A 42 -14.76 2.23 16.59
C GLU A 42 -14.09 0.86 16.64
N HIS A 43 -12.87 0.77 17.17
CA HIS A 43 -12.10 -0.46 17.21
C HIS A 43 -12.80 -1.52 18.10
N PRO A 44 -13.12 -2.71 17.58
CA PRO A 44 -13.80 -3.74 18.36
C PRO A 44 -12.90 -4.32 19.46
N GLU A 45 -13.40 -4.42 20.68
CA GLU A 45 -12.68 -5.06 21.81
C GLU A 45 -12.32 -6.53 21.52
N SER A 46 -13.06 -7.19 20.63
CA SER A 46 -12.80 -8.57 20.23
C SER A 46 -11.57 -8.75 19.33
N VAL A 47 -11.00 -7.67 18.79
CA VAL A 47 -9.80 -7.72 17.94
C VAL A 47 -8.58 -7.40 18.80
N PRO A 48 -7.60 -8.31 18.92
CA PRO A 48 -6.39 -8.03 19.70
C PRO A 48 -5.55 -6.91 19.07
N LEU A 49 -5.02 -5.99 19.88
CA LEU A 49 -4.14 -4.92 19.38
C LEU A 49 -2.86 -5.46 18.69
N ALA A 50 -2.40 -6.65 19.07
CA ALA A 50 -1.29 -7.34 18.41
C ALA A 50 -1.56 -7.65 16.92
N GLU A 51 -2.83 -7.71 16.53
CA GLU A 51 -3.32 -7.91 15.16
C GLU A 51 -3.63 -6.58 14.46
N CYS A 52 -3.20 -5.45 15.02
CA CYS A 52 -3.49 -4.12 14.49
C CYS A 52 -2.22 -3.35 14.11
N VAL A 53 -2.41 -2.36 13.24
CA VAL A 53 -1.43 -1.34 12.87
C VAL A 53 -2.11 0.01 13.00
N VAL A 54 -1.50 0.93 13.72
CA VAL A 54 -1.94 2.33 13.79
C VAL A 54 -1.17 3.13 12.75
N LYS A 55 -1.87 3.96 11.98
CA LYS A 55 -1.26 4.83 10.97
C LYS A 55 -1.74 6.26 11.14
N ARG A 56 -0.82 7.21 11.20
CA ARG A 56 -1.12 8.66 11.14
C ARG A 56 -1.43 9.06 9.71
N ARG A 57 -2.53 9.79 9.48
CA ARG A 57 -3.05 10.13 8.15
C ARG A 57 -2.07 10.98 7.33
N HIS A 58 -1.40 11.95 7.95
CA HIS A 58 -0.53 12.90 7.24
C HIS A 58 0.97 12.60 7.32
N GLU A 59 1.37 11.52 7.98
CA GLU A 59 2.77 11.10 8.02
C GLU A 59 3.06 10.06 6.94
N HIS A 60 4.20 10.21 6.27
CA HIS A 60 4.68 9.33 5.20
C HIS A 60 6.02 8.71 5.61
N ALA A 61 6.64 7.93 4.73
CA ALA A 61 7.97 7.35 4.95
C ALA A 61 8.12 6.39 6.16
N GLY A 62 7.02 6.00 6.80
CA GLY A 62 7.01 5.04 7.91
C GLY A 62 7.27 5.65 9.29
N ASP A 63 7.29 6.98 9.44
CA ASP A 63 7.40 7.65 10.76
C ASP A 63 6.10 7.58 11.57
N GLY A 64 4.95 7.53 10.90
CA GLY A 64 3.64 7.50 11.54
C GLY A 64 2.98 6.13 11.57
N VAL A 65 3.75 5.04 11.60
CA VAL A 65 3.23 3.68 11.59
C VAL A 65 3.69 2.94 12.86
N GLU A 66 2.73 2.47 13.64
CA GLU A 66 2.96 1.66 14.83
C GLU A 66 2.35 0.27 14.62
N ILE A 67 3.16 -0.78 14.74
CA ILE A 67 2.76 -2.17 14.55
C ILE A 67 2.50 -2.78 15.91
N ALA A 68 1.37 -3.50 16.06
CA ALA A 68 0.99 -4.16 17.30
C ALA A 68 1.02 -3.18 18.50
N PRO A 69 0.25 -2.06 18.43
CA PRO A 69 0.30 -1.03 19.46
C PRO A 69 -0.08 -1.58 20.83
N GLU A 70 0.56 -1.09 21.89
CA GLU A 70 0.22 -1.49 23.27
C GLU A 70 -1.13 -0.90 23.72
N ARG A 71 -1.52 0.23 23.12
CA ARG A 71 -2.78 0.94 23.38
C ARG A 71 -3.20 1.72 22.14
N LEU A 72 -4.51 1.97 22.01
CA LEU A 72 -4.99 2.85 20.95
C LEU A 72 -4.70 4.33 21.27
N PRO A 73 -4.31 5.12 20.26
CA PRO A 73 -4.24 6.58 20.40
C PRO A 73 -5.64 7.18 20.62
N PRO A 74 -5.74 8.43 21.11
CA PRO A 74 -7.00 9.15 21.16
C PRO A 74 -7.63 9.30 19.77
N ASP A 75 -8.95 9.36 19.71
CA ASP A 75 -9.68 9.62 18.47
C ASP A 75 -9.76 11.12 18.18
N ASP A 76 -8.75 11.62 17.48
CA ASP A 76 -8.61 13.03 17.05
C ASP A 76 -8.77 13.19 15.53
N GLY A 77 -9.18 12.12 14.82
CA GLY A 77 -9.29 12.07 13.37
C GLY A 77 -7.94 12.03 12.62
N GLN A 78 -6.80 12.10 13.30
CA GLN A 78 -5.46 12.10 12.68
C GLN A 78 -4.90 10.69 12.47
N VAL A 79 -5.56 9.68 13.02
CA VAL A 79 -5.10 8.29 13.05
C VAL A 79 -6.17 7.36 12.53
N ILE A 80 -5.72 6.25 11.96
CA ILE A 80 -6.56 5.10 11.66
C ILE A 80 -5.97 3.85 12.30
N VAL A 81 -6.83 2.90 12.63
CA VAL A 81 -6.45 1.56 13.04
C VAL A 81 -6.77 0.62 11.89
N GLN A 82 -5.81 -0.19 11.47
CA GLN A 82 -6.01 -1.18 10.41
C GLN A 82 -5.64 -2.56 10.91
N GLN A 83 -6.35 -3.56 10.42
CA GLN A 83 -5.96 -4.96 10.58
C GLN A 83 -4.53 -5.14 10.04
N ARG A 84 -3.68 -5.77 10.83
CA ARG A 84 -2.34 -6.16 10.43
C ARG A 84 -2.44 -7.30 9.43
N ILE A 85 -2.03 -7.01 8.20
CA ILE A 85 -1.87 -8.04 7.17
C ILE A 85 -0.58 -8.79 7.48
N ARG A 86 -0.62 -10.12 7.36
CA ARG A 86 0.58 -10.94 7.47
C ARG A 86 1.54 -10.57 6.34
N ALA A 87 2.69 -10.05 6.72
CA ALA A 87 3.77 -9.72 5.80
C ALA A 87 4.22 -10.93 4.97
N ASN A 88 4.49 -10.71 3.68
CA ASN A 88 5.19 -11.68 2.84
C ASN A 88 6.64 -11.76 3.28
N ARG A 89 7.22 -12.96 3.25
CA ARG A 89 8.62 -13.20 3.61
C ARG A 89 9.35 -13.94 2.52
N THR A 90 10.59 -13.57 2.26
CA THR A 90 11.44 -14.24 1.29
C THR A 90 12.90 -14.18 1.71
N PHE A 91 13.72 -15.09 1.20
CA PHE A 91 15.16 -15.04 1.38
C PHE A 91 15.78 -14.15 0.30
N VAL A 92 16.70 -13.28 0.68
CA VAL A 92 17.41 -12.39 -0.25
C VAL A 92 18.91 -12.47 -0.04
N ARG A 93 19.64 -12.35 -1.13
CA ARG A 93 21.07 -12.06 -1.14
C ARG A 93 21.27 -10.80 -2.00
N SER A 94 21.61 -9.70 -1.37
CA SER A 94 21.73 -8.41 -2.06
C SER A 94 23.10 -8.24 -2.70
N VAL A 95 23.18 -7.39 -3.72
CA VAL A 95 24.45 -7.00 -4.37
C VAL A 95 25.40 -6.27 -3.42
N LEU A 96 24.88 -5.74 -2.31
CA LEU A 96 25.64 -5.06 -1.26
C LEU A 96 26.07 -6.02 -0.13
N GLY A 97 25.83 -7.33 -0.29
CA GLY A 97 26.31 -8.35 0.63
C GLY A 97 25.38 -8.66 1.82
N PHE A 98 24.16 -8.13 1.85
CA PHE A 98 23.16 -8.56 2.83
C PHE A 98 22.62 -9.94 2.45
N GLU A 99 22.49 -10.84 3.43
CA GLU A 99 21.94 -12.18 3.23
C GLU A 99 21.01 -12.55 4.40
N GLY A 100 19.76 -12.90 4.10
CA GLY A 100 18.79 -13.25 5.14
C GLY A 100 17.33 -13.29 4.68
N VAL A 101 16.44 -13.62 5.61
CA VAL A 101 14.99 -13.60 5.38
C VAL A 101 14.45 -12.21 5.70
N VAL A 102 13.75 -11.62 4.73
CA VAL A 102 13.21 -10.25 4.81
C VAL A 102 11.70 -10.25 4.67
N THR A 103 11.07 -9.20 5.20
CA THR A 103 9.67 -8.86 4.90
C THR A 103 9.64 -8.04 3.61
N TYR A 104 8.66 -8.26 2.74
CA TYR A 104 8.51 -7.50 1.51
C TYR A 104 7.06 -7.18 1.15
N ASP A 105 6.86 -6.10 0.38
CA ASP A 105 5.61 -5.77 -0.29
C ASP A 105 5.77 -5.78 -1.82
N VAL A 106 4.63 -5.75 -2.52
CA VAL A 106 4.57 -5.58 -3.97
C VAL A 106 3.47 -4.58 -4.27
N SER A 107 3.83 -3.53 -5.02
CA SER A 107 2.91 -2.53 -5.54
C SER A 107 2.84 -2.64 -7.05
N ALA A 108 1.64 -2.62 -7.60
CA ALA A 108 1.42 -2.52 -9.04
C ALA A 108 1.26 -1.04 -9.43
N HIS A 109 1.92 -0.62 -10.49
CA HIS A 109 1.73 0.69 -11.10
C HIS A 109 0.69 0.53 -12.21
N VAL A 110 -0.46 1.17 -12.05
CA VAL A 110 -1.57 1.07 -13.01
C VAL A 110 -1.71 2.40 -13.74
N SER A 111 -1.71 2.35 -15.07
CA SER A 111 -2.07 3.49 -15.92
C SER A 111 -3.47 3.27 -16.47
N PHE A 112 -4.30 4.30 -16.44
CA PHE A 112 -5.65 4.23 -16.99
C PHE A 112 -6.05 5.54 -17.66
N ASP A 113 -6.89 5.41 -18.69
CA ASP A 113 -7.55 6.53 -19.35
C ASP A 113 -9.02 6.54 -18.93
N TYR A 114 -9.50 7.69 -18.45
CA TYR A 114 -10.89 7.83 -17.99
C TYR A 114 -11.56 9.02 -18.65
N HIS A 115 -12.70 8.76 -19.29
CA HIS A 115 -13.53 9.81 -19.86
C HIS A 115 -14.44 10.41 -18.78
N LEU A 116 -14.04 11.58 -18.25
CA LEU A 116 -14.70 12.22 -17.10
C LEU A 116 -16.17 12.56 -17.35
N ARG A 117 -16.51 13.11 -18.53
CA ARG A 117 -17.88 13.56 -18.85
C ARG A 117 -18.86 12.39 -18.86
N ASP A 118 -18.46 11.30 -19.48
CA ASP A 118 -19.32 10.11 -19.64
C ASP A 118 -19.09 9.10 -18.51
N ARG A 119 -18.20 9.43 -17.55
CA ARG A 119 -17.81 8.59 -16.42
C ARG A 119 -17.42 7.17 -16.82
N ARG A 120 -16.62 7.04 -17.87
CA ARG A 120 -16.27 5.75 -18.47
C ARG A 120 -14.77 5.52 -18.49
N LEU A 121 -14.34 4.36 -17.99
CA LEU A 121 -12.98 3.86 -18.17
C LEU A 121 -12.76 3.49 -19.65
N LEU A 122 -11.74 4.07 -20.27
CA LEU A 122 -11.39 3.86 -21.67
C LEU A 122 -10.31 2.80 -21.83
N ALA A 123 -9.28 2.87 -21.00
CA ALA A 123 -8.17 1.92 -20.97
C ALA A 123 -7.68 1.76 -19.52
N CYS A 124 -7.15 0.59 -19.19
CA CYS A 124 -6.51 0.32 -17.91
C CYS A 124 -5.46 -0.78 -18.13
N SER A 125 -4.21 -0.52 -17.74
CA SER A 125 -3.13 -1.47 -17.90
C SER A 125 -2.14 -1.36 -16.74
N VAL A 126 -1.56 -2.49 -16.36
CA VAL A 126 -0.45 -2.51 -15.41
C VAL A 126 0.82 -2.12 -16.17
N SER A 127 1.42 -1.00 -15.77
CA SER A 127 2.63 -0.44 -16.38
C SER A 127 3.92 -0.96 -15.73
N GLY A 128 3.82 -1.57 -14.54
CA GLY A 128 4.97 -2.15 -13.87
C GLY A 128 4.65 -2.57 -12.44
N TYR A 129 5.65 -3.12 -11.77
CA TYR A 129 5.59 -3.49 -10.37
C TYR A 129 6.82 -2.98 -9.65
N LEU A 130 6.64 -2.61 -8.38
CA LEU A 130 7.71 -2.28 -7.46
C LEU A 130 7.58 -3.20 -6.25
N SER A 131 8.63 -3.96 -5.95
CA SER A 131 8.72 -4.69 -4.69
C SER A 131 9.82 -4.12 -3.83
N ARG A 132 9.51 -3.90 -2.56
CA ARG A 132 10.44 -3.37 -1.56
C ARG A 132 10.56 -4.34 -0.41
N TYR A 133 11.74 -4.41 0.20
CA TYR A 133 11.97 -5.26 1.36
C TYR A 133 12.56 -4.49 2.54
N ALA A 134 12.27 -4.97 3.74
CA ALA A 134 12.86 -4.54 5.00
C ALA A 134 13.78 -5.66 5.55
N PRO A 135 15.08 -5.38 5.79
CA PRO A 135 15.99 -6.32 6.45
C PRO A 135 15.50 -6.77 7.83
N GLU A 136 14.85 -5.86 8.56
CA GLU A 136 14.32 -6.06 9.91
C GLU A 136 12.92 -5.42 10.03
N GLY A 137 12.02 -6.09 10.75
CA GLY A 137 10.65 -5.63 10.98
C GLY A 137 9.75 -5.72 9.73
N ASP A 138 8.62 -5.01 9.77
CA ASP A 138 7.61 -5.04 8.70
C ASP A 138 7.44 -3.70 7.95
N ILE A 139 8.31 -2.71 8.22
CA ILE A 139 8.23 -1.39 7.58
C ILE A 139 9.16 -1.36 6.36
N VAL A 140 8.59 -1.59 5.18
CA VAL A 140 9.31 -1.72 3.89
C VAL A 140 9.61 -0.39 3.19
N ASN A 141 9.44 0.74 3.87
CA ASN A 141 9.80 2.05 3.31
C ASN A 141 11.31 2.09 3.02
N ILE A 142 11.71 2.45 1.78
CA ILE A 142 13.12 2.53 1.37
C ILE A 142 13.91 3.51 2.27
N SER A 143 13.27 4.58 2.75
CA SER A 143 13.83 5.54 3.71
C SER A 143 14.29 4.91 5.03
N ARG A 144 13.86 3.69 5.36
CA ARG A 144 14.25 2.94 6.56
C ARG A 144 15.40 1.97 6.33
N GLY A 145 16.16 2.12 5.25
CA GLY A 145 17.26 1.21 4.90
C GLY A 145 16.81 -0.07 4.20
N GLY A 146 15.56 -0.08 3.70
CA GLY A 146 15.06 -1.14 2.84
C GLY A 146 15.68 -1.14 1.44
N GLY A 147 15.44 -2.21 0.69
CA GLY A 147 15.89 -2.35 -0.69
C GLY A 147 14.76 -2.71 -1.64
N VAL A 148 15.10 -2.95 -2.91
CA VAL A 148 14.15 -3.36 -3.96
C VAL A 148 14.39 -4.81 -4.38
N LEU A 149 13.31 -5.54 -4.67
CA LEU A 149 13.34 -6.87 -5.25
C LEU A 149 12.86 -6.82 -6.71
N PRO A 150 13.53 -7.49 -7.65
CA PRO A 150 12.98 -7.70 -8.98
C PRO A 150 11.67 -8.48 -8.88
N VAL A 151 10.64 -8.01 -9.58
CA VAL A 151 9.35 -8.69 -9.68
C VAL A 151 9.31 -9.47 -10.98
N LEU A 152 9.29 -10.80 -10.87
CA LEU A 152 9.08 -11.69 -12.01
C LEU A 152 7.57 -11.89 -12.19
N VAL A 153 7.09 -11.64 -13.40
CA VAL A 153 5.68 -11.80 -13.76
C VAL A 153 5.61 -12.89 -14.81
N GLU A 154 4.96 -14.00 -14.47
CA GLU A 154 4.64 -15.03 -15.43
C GLU A 154 3.58 -14.49 -16.40
N ARG A 155 3.82 -14.62 -17.71
CA ARG A 155 2.87 -14.22 -18.75
C ARG A 155 2.42 -15.46 -19.49
N ASP A 156 1.13 -15.72 -19.46
CA ASP A 156 0.50 -16.68 -20.36
C ASP A 156 0.35 -16.04 -21.76
N GLY A 157 1.35 -16.20 -22.62
CA GLY A 157 1.26 -15.79 -24.03
C GLY A 157 2.59 -15.40 -24.67
N PRO A 158 2.67 -15.40 -26.01
CA PRO A 158 3.91 -15.10 -26.72
C PRO A 158 4.35 -13.66 -26.46
N VAL A 159 5.64 -13.51 -26.10
CA VAL A 159 6.35 -12.23 -26.12
C VAL A 159 6.31 -11.75 -27.57
N ARG A 160 5.47 -10.75 -27.88
CA ARG A 160 5.72 -9.95 -29.09
C ARG A 160 7.05 -9.27 -28.86
N GLY A 161 8.11 -9.82 -29.47
CA GLY A 161 9.39 -9.15 -29.53
C GLY A 161 9.17 -7.79 -30.18
N ASP A 162 9.67 -6.75 -29.51
CA ASP A 162 9.79 -5.43 -30.12
C ASP A 162 10.63 -5.58 -31.40
N SER A 163 9.98 -5.33 -32.54
CA SER A 163 10.62 -5.10 -33.83
C SER A 163 10.91 -3.63 -34.02
#